data_AF-A0AA37GWP0-F1
#
_entry.id   AF-A0AA37GWP0-F1
#
_cell.length_a   1.000
_cell.length_b   1.000
_cell.length_c   1.000
_cell.angle_alpha   90.00
_cell.angle_beta   90.00
_cell.angle_gamma   90.00
#
_symmetry.space_group_name_H-M   'P 1'
#
loop_
_entity.id
_entity.type
_entity.pdbx_description
1 polymer ?
#
loop_
_entity_poly.entity_id
_entity_poly.type
_entity_poly.pdbx_seq_one_letter_code
_entity_poly.pdbx_strand_id
1 'polypeptide(L)'
;MAAKTKTDIHLYTTGTPNGIKVSILLEELGLDYQVTAIDISKNTQKEPWFLEINPNGRIPALTDTFEDGKPIRLFESGSILQYLVDRYDKDHKVSYPYGSREYWEVNNWV
;
A
#
# COMPACT_ATOMS: atom_id res chain seq x y z
N MET A 1 23.13 -5.17 0.77
CA MET A 1 21.69 -4.85 0.92
C MET A 1 21.37 -4.92 2.40
N ALA A 2 20.75 -3.90 2.99
CA ALA A 2 20.24 -4.01 4.35
C ALA A 2 19.14 -5.09 4.41
N ALA A 3 18.99 -5.79 5.54
CA ALA A 3 17.89 -6.72 5.71
C ALA A 3 16.56 -5.96 5.70
N LYS A 4 15.57 -6.48 4.96
CA LYS A 4 14.23 -5.90 4.92
C LYS A 4 13.51 -6.08 6.26
N THR A 5 12.65 -5.14 6.60
CA THR A 5 11.78 -5.23 7.77
C THR A 5 10.67 -6.24 7.48
N LYS A 6 10.55 -7.26 8.33
CA LYS A 6 9.51 -8.27 8.20
C LYS A 6 8.12 -7.69 8.48
N THR A 7 7.16 -7.95 7.61
CA THR A 7 5.76 -7.53 7.76
C THR A 7 4.79 -8.65 7.35
N ASP A 8 3.50 -8.46 7.60
CA ASP A 8 2.42 -9.33 7.09
C ASP A 8 1.73 -8.73 5.84
N ILE A 9 2.41 -7.79 5.17
CA ILE A 9 1.86 -7.08 4.01
C ILE A 9 1.68 -8.03 2.82
N HIS A 10 0.48 -7.98 2.23
CA HIS A 10 0.17 -8.61 0.95
C HIS A 10 -0.34 -7.54 -0.03
N LEU A 11 0.37 -7.35 -1.14
CA LEU A 11 0.01 -6.44 -2.21
C LEU A 11 -0.70 -7.17 -3.36
N TYR A 12 -1.87 -6.70 -3.74
CA TYR A 12 -2.64 -7.17 -4.88
C TYR A 12 -2.57 -6.11 -6.00
N THR A 13 -1.77 -6.36 -7.03
CA THR A 13 -1.44 -5.32 -8.02
C THR A 13 -1.12 -5.88 -9.41
N THR A 14 -0.89 -4.96 -10.35
CA THR A 14 -0.30 -5.23 -11.67
C THR A 14 0.45 -3.99 -12.15
N GLY A 15 1.31 -4.13 -13.17
CA GLY A 15 2.24 -3.09 -13.66
C GLY A 15 1.59 -1.90 -14.36
N THR A 16 0.70 -1.20 -13.67
CA THR A 16 0.02 0.04 -14.13
C THR A 16 0.50 1.23 -13.31
N PRO A 17 0.29 2.48 -13.75
CA PRO A 17 0.72 3.66 -12.99
C PRO A 17 0.24 3.69 -11.53
N ASN A 18 -1.01 3.32 -11.24
CA ASN A 18 -1.50 3.22 -9.86
C ASN A 18 -0.96 1.99 -9.13
N GLY A 19 -0.78 0.88 -9.85
CA GLY A 19 -0.32 -0.37 -9.26
C GLY A 19 1.14 -0.34 -8.79
N ILE A 20 2.02 0.37 -9.51
CA ILE A 20 3.44 0.44 -9.17
C ILE A 20 3.76 1.40 -8.02
N LYS A 21 2.90 2.40 -7.74
CA LYS A 21 3.10 3.36 -6.64
C LYS A 21 3.39 2.66 -5.30
N VAL A 22 2.56 1.67 -4.98
CA VAL A 22 2.64 0.93 -3.71
C VAL A 22 3.89 0.07 -3.65
N SER A 23 4.22 -0.66 -4.72
CA SER A 23 5.44 -1.48 -4.74
C SER A 23 6.70 -0.62 -4.64
N ILE A 24 6.74 0.55 -5.28
CA ILE A 24 7.88 1.48 -5.16
C ILE A 24 8.06 1.88 -3.70
N LEU A 25 7.01 2.34 -3.03
CA LEU A 25 7.13 2.76 -1.63
C LEU A 25 7.53 1.60 -0.70
N LEU A 26 7.01 0.39 -0.92
CA LEU A 26 7.41 -0.80 -0.15
C LEU A 26 8.90 -1.11 -0.29
N GLU A 27 9.46 -0.97 -1.50
CA GLU A 27 10.89 -1.13 -1.74
C GLU A 27 11.73 -0.01 -1.13
N GLU A 28 11.31 1.26 -1.27
CA GLU A 28 12.01 2.42 -0.68
C GLU A 28 12.05 2.35 0.86
N LEU A 29 10.99 1.85 1.49
CA LEU A 29 10.92 1.61 2.94
C LEU A 29 11.64 0.32 3.37
N GLY A 30 12.10 -0.49 2.43
CA GLY A 30 12.76 -1.77 2.72
C GLY A 30 11.86 -2.75 3.46
N LEU A 31 10.58 -2.82 3.11
CA LEU A 31 9.61 -3.74 3.73
C LEU A 31 9.57 -5.07 2.96
N ASP A 32 9.51 -6.19 3.67
CA ASP A 32 9.16 -7.49 3.10
C ASP A 32 7.65 -7.55 2.88
N TYR A 33 7.20 -8.05 1.73
CA TYR A 33 5.79 -8.21 1.40
C TYR A 33 5.58 -9.37 0.42
N GLN A 34 4.36 -9.91 0.43
CA GLN A 34 3.89 -10.86 -0.57
C GLN A 34 3.16 -10.13 -1.70
N VAL A 35 3.14 -10.73 -2.90
CA VAL A 35 2.46 -10.15 -4.07
C VAL A 35 1.54 -11.18 -4.71
N THR A 36 0.30 -10.77 -4.96
CA THR A 36 -0.59 -11.43 -5.92
C THR A 36 -0.72 -10.56 -7.16
N ALA A 37 -0.27 -11.09 -8.30
CA ALA A 37 -0.48 -10.44 -9.59
C ALA A 37 -1.96 -10.55 -10.00
N ILE A 38 -2.57 -9.41 -10.33
CA ILE A 38 -3.98 -9.34 -10.75
C ILE A 38 -4.06 -9.18 -12.27
N ASP A 39 -4.67 -10.16 -12.93
CA ASP A 39 -4.92 -10.12 -14.37
C ASP A 39 -6.20 -9.32 -14.66
N ILE A 40 -6.03 -8.02 -14.86
CA ILE A 40 -7.16 -7.12 -15.12
C ILE A 40 -7.87 -7.40 -16.45
N SER A 41 -7.19 -8.07 -17.40
CA SER A 41 -7.78 -8.45 -18.68
C SER A 41 -8.85 -9.55 -18.53
N LYS A 42 -8.75 -10.33 -17.45
CA LYS A 42 -9.71 -11.38 -17.08
C LYS A 42 -10.76 -10.93 -16.08
N ASN A 43 -10.78 -9.63 -15.71
CA ASN A 43 -11.62 -9.09 -14.65
C ASN A 43 -11.40 -9.76 -13.27
N THR A 44 -10.20 -10.26 -12.97
CA THR A 44 -9.90 -10.88 -11.66
C THR A 44 -10.17 -9.93 -10.48
N GLN A 45 -9.96 -8.63 -10.66
CA GLN A 45 -10.30 -7.57 -9.69
C GLN A 45 -11.81 -7.41 -9.44
N LYS A 46 -12.66 -8.11 -10.17
CA LYS A 46 -14.12 -8.12 -10.01
C LYS A 46 -14.63 -9.42 -9.39
N GLU A 47 -13.76 -10.39 -9.14
CA GLU A 47 -14.13 -11.64 -8.49
C GLU A 47 -14.53 -11.42 -7.03
N PRO A 48 -15.47 -12.20 -6.47
CA PRO A 48 -16.01 -11.99 -5.12
C PRO A 48 -14.93 -11.86 -4.04
N TRP A 49 -13.89 -12.70 -4.08
CA TRP A 49 -12.80 -12.67 -3.10
C TRP A 49 -12.01 -11.36 -3.14
N PHE A 50 -11.81 -10.78 -4.32
CA PHE A 50 -11.11 -9.50 -4.44
C PHE A 50 -12.01 -8.36 -3.95
N LEU A 51 -13.31 -8.44 -4.23
CA LEU A 51 -14.29 -7.46 -3.78
C LEU A 51 -14.47 -7.44 -2.25
N GLU A 52 -14.19 -8.55 -1.56
CA GLU A 52 -14.10 -8.58 -0.09
C GLU A 52 -12.94 -7.73 0.45
N ILE A 53 -11.87 -7.55 -0.34
CA ILE A 53 -10.71 -6.71 0.00
C ILE A 53 -10.97 -5.27 -0.44
N ASN A 54 -11.35 -5.08 -1.70
CA ASN A 54 -11.64 -3.79 -2.30
C ASN A 54 -13.00 -3.81 -3.03
N PRO A 55 -14.06 -3.26 -2.44
CA PRO A 55 -15.39 -3.24 -3.06
C PRO A 55 -15.46 -2.38 -4.33
N ASN A 56 -14.52 -1.46 -4.57
CA ASN A 56 -14.40 -0.71 -5.85
C ASN A 56 -13.95 -1.64 -7.01
N GLY A 57 -13.34 -2.79 -6.68
CA GLY A 57 -12.84 -3.76 -7.64
C GLY A 57 -11.82 -3.15 -8.58
N ARG A 58 -10.81 -2.47 -8.02
CA ARG A 58 -9.68 -1.86 -8.72
C ARG A 58 -8.38 -2.21 -8.00
N ILE A 59 -7.28 -2.19 -8.75
CA ILE A 59 -5.93 -2.28 -8.18
C ILE A 59 -5.35 -0.87 -7.97
N PRO A 60 -4.37 -0.71 -7.07
CA PRO A 60 -3.90 -1.70 -6.11
C PRO A 60 -4.87 -1.90 -4.93
N ALA A 61 -4.74 -3.03 -4.25
CA ALA A 61 -5.28 -3.27 -2.91
C ALA A 61 -4.18 -3.88 -2.03
N LEU A 62 -4.29 -3.72 -0.71
CA LEU A 62 -3.30 -4.20 0.25
C LEU A 62 -4.00 -4.78 1.49
N THR A 63 -3.48 -5.88 2.02
CA THR A 63 -3.84 -6.37 3.36
C THR A 63 -2.61 -6.42 4.26
N ASP A 64 -2.79 -6.19 5.55
CA ASP A 64 -1.76 -6.29 6.59
C ASP A 64 -2.40 -6.75 7.91
N THR A 65 -1.57 -7.10 8.90
CA THR A 65 -1.98 -7.26 10.29
C THR A 65 -1.82 -5.92 11.01
N PHE A 66 -2.93 -5.36 11.50
CA PHE A 66 -2.92 -4.08 12.21
C PHE A 66 -2.39 -4.21 13.65
N GLU A 67 -2.18 -3.09 14.35
CA GLU A 67 -1.57 -3.08 15.69
C GLU A 67 -2.35 -3.88 16.74
N ASP A 68 -3.67 -4.04 16.54
CA ASP A 68 -4.54 -4.84 17.39
C ASP A 68 -4.52 -6.34 17.04
N GLY A 69 -3.63 -6.76 16.14
CA GLY A 69 -3.48 -8.14 15.68
C GLY A 69 -4.54 -8.60 14.68
N LYS A 70 -5.42 -7.71 14.21
CA LYS A 70 -6.48 -8.06 13.25
C LYS A 70 -6.11 -7.68 11.81
N PRO A 71 -6.66 -8.38 10.80
CA PRO A 71 -6.48 -7.98 9.41
C PRO A 71 -7.05 -6.59 9.14
N ILE A 72 -6.30 -5.77 8.41
CA ILE A 72 -6.79 -4.54 7.77
C ILE A 72 -6.78 -4.71 6.25
N ARG A 73 -7.75 -4.10 5.58
CA ARG A 73 -7.91 -4.08 4.12
C ARG A 73 -7.86 -2.65 3.65
N LEU A 74 -7.00 -2.38 2.68
CA LEU A 74 -6.71 -1.04 2.18
C LEU A 74 -6.84 -1.02 0.65
N PHE A 75 -7.41 0.05 0.13
CA PHE A 75 -7.53 0.34 -1.29
C PHE A 75 -7.44 1.85 -1.51
N GLU A 76 -7.42 2.28 -2.78
CA GLU A 76 -6.95 3.61 -3.20
C GLU A 76 -5.44 3.80 -2.99
N SER A 77 -4.70 3.99 -4.09
CA SER A 77 -3.24 4.04 -4.04
C SER A 77 -2.71 5.12 -3.09
N GLY A 78 -3.30 6.33 -3.08
CA GLY A 78 -2.91 7.41 -2.17
C GLY A 78 -3.14 7.06 -0.70
N SER A 79 -4.27 6.43 -0.37
CA SER A 79 -4.55 5.99 1.01
C SER A 79 -3.58 4.89 1.46
N ILE A 80 -3.19 3.98 0.57
CA ILE A 80 -2.18 2.97 0.87
C ILE A 80 -0.81 3.62 1.11
N LEU A 81 -0.41 4.60 0.29
CA LEU A 81 0.85 5.32 0.50
C LEU A 81 0.87 6.00 1.87
N GLN A 82 -0.21 6.70 2.24
CA GLN A 82 -0.35 7.35 3.54
C GLN A 82 -0.24 6.35 4.70
N TYR A 83 -0.94 5.22 4.61
CA TYR A 83 -0.85 4.14 5.60
C TYR A 83 0.58 3.63 5.78
N LEU A 84 1.30 3.39 4.68
CA LEU A 84 2.66 2.85 4.73
C LEU A 84 3.65 3.84 5.36
N VAL A 85 3.59 5.13 5.00
CA VAL A 85 4.48 6.12 5.63
C VAL A 85 4.17 6.33 7.10
N ASP A 86 2.90 6.44 7.48
CA ASP A 86 2.51 6.65 8.88
C ASP A 86 2.91 5.45 9.76
N ARG A 87 2.80 4.24 9.22
CA ARG A 87 3.09 3.01 9.96
C ARG A 87 4.57 2.68 9.99
N TYR A 88 5.31 2.89 8.89
CA TYR A 88 6.65 2.32 8.72
C TYR A 88 7.77 3.35 8.51
N ASP A 89 7.48 4.61 8.14
CA ASP A 89 8.49 5.65 7.93
C ASP A 89 8.73 6.51 9.18
N LYS A 90 9.09 5.88 10.29
CA LYS A 90 9.23 6.57 11.60
C LYS A 90 10.34 7.63 11.64
N ASP A 91 11.30 7.54 10.73
CA ASP A 91 12.43 8.47 10.62
C ASP A 91 12.18 9.55 9.54
N HIS A 92 11.01 9.57 8.91
CA HIS A 92 10.64 10.53 7.86
C HIS A 92 11.64 10.56 6.69
N LYS A 93 12.02 9.38 6.16
CA LYS A 93 12.92 9.25 5.01
C LYS A 93 12.25 9.64 3.70
N VAL A 94 10.95 9.38 3.58
CA VAL A 94 10.15 9.62 2.37
C VAL A 94 8.83 10.34 2.70
N SER A 95 8.68 10.81 3.93
CA SER A 95 7.51 11.52 4.44
C SER A 95 7.93 12.72 5.30
N TYR A 96 6.95 13.46 5.79
CA TYR A 96 7.15 14.55 6.74
C TYR A 96 6.37 14.28 8.03
N PRO A 97 6.77 14.86 9.18
CA PRO A 97 6.04 14.74 10.43
C PRO A 97 4.57 15.10 10.27
N TYR A 98 3.69 14.25 10.80
CA TYR A 98 2.25 14.48 10.75
C TYR A 98 1.89 15.87 11.31
N GLY A 99 1.07 16.62 10.57
CA GLY A 99 0.62 17.95 10.96
C GLY A 99 1.61 19.09 10.67
N SER A 100 2.83 18.79 10.19
CA SER A 100 3.76 19.80 9.66
C SER A 100 3.19 20.51 8.42
N ARG A 101 3.76 21.66 8.05
CA ARG A 101 3.39 22.37 6.82
C ARG A 101 3.60 21.49 5.60
N GLU A 102 4.75 20.83 5.54
CA GLU A 102 5.19 20.00 4.44
C GLU A 102 4.29 18.77 4.28
N TYR A 103 3.84 18.17 5.39
CA TYR A 103 2.84 17.11 5.37
C TYR A 103 1.55 17.55 4.64
N TRP A 104 1.02 18.73 4.97
CA TRP A 104 -0.18 19.26 4.30
C TRP A 104 0.07 19.64 2.84
N GLU A 105 1.25 20.19 2.54
CA GLU A 105 1.60 20.59 1.18
C GLU A 105 1.77 19.40 0.23
N VAL A 106 2.38 18.31 0.70
CA VAL A 106 2.54 17.06 -0.06
C VAL A 106 1.19 16.43 -0.38
N ASN A 107 0.24 16.45 0.55
CA ASN A 107 -1.08 15.84 0.36
C ASN A 107 -1.88 16.44 -0.81
N ASN A 108 -1.54 17.63 -1.30
CA ASN A 108 -2.15 18.19 -2.50
C ASN A 108 -1.81 17.41 -3.78
N TRP A 109 -0.76 16.58 -3.75
CA TRP A 109 -0.18 15.89 -4.90
C TRP A 109 -0.33 14.36 -4.87
N VAL A 110 -0.96 13.82 -3.82
CA VAL A 110 -1.17 12.38 -3.60
C VAL A 110 -2.42 11.90 -4.32
#